data_AF-A0AA39LDW6-F1
#
_entry.id   AF-A0AA39LDW6-F1
#
_cell.length_a   1.000
_cell.length_b   1.000
_cell.length_c   1.000
_cell.angle_alpha   90.00
_cell.angle_beta   90.00
_cell.angle_gamma   90.00
#
_symmetry.space_group_name_H-M   'P 1'
#
loop_
_entity.id
_entity.type
_entity.pdbx_description
1 polymer ?
#
loop_
_entity_poly.entity_id
_entity_poly.type
_entity_poly.pdbx_seq_one_letter_code
_entity_poly.pdbx_strand_id
1 'polypeptide(L)'
;MPDFVPSPPNSPSPTPTSFSLVCNDGVTFPISSKALGHSIILRTMCEHLGVDRGEVAIPLANVDGPTGKLVVEWCEKHKDDPLPGSLDREPGPGPSAPPFDMPLWDRHFLGKHHCSIPQMAKLVKAANYLEIPWLYKFCCKRIFKDYIEDSPLDHLKALLEPREWHEEY
;
A
#
# COMPACT_ATOMS: atom_id res chain seq x y z
N MET A 1 -29.77 52.51 8.14
CA MET A 1 -29.47 51.41 7.20
C MET A 1 -28.49 51.96 6.17
N PRO A 2 -27.39 51.24 5.93
CA PRO A 2 -27.25 50.65 4.60
C PRO A 2 -26.86 49.16 4.65
N ASP A 3 -27.39 48.45 3.66
CA ASP A 3 -27.30 47.02 3.40
C ASP A 3 -25.87 46.49 3.24
N PHE A 4 -25.55 45.41 3.96
CA PHE A 4 -24.39 44.57 3.65
C PHE A 4 -24.89 43.23 3.08
N VAL A 5 -24.84 43.14 1.74
CA VAL A 5 -25.16 41.96 0.95
C VAL A 5 -24.17 40.82 1.29
N PRO A 6 -24.60 39.55 1.38
CA PRO A 6 -23.73 38.45 1.77
C PRO A 6 -22.77 38.08 0.63
N SER A 7 -21.55 37.71 0.98
CA SER A 7 -20.62 37.05 0.05
C SER A 7 -20.26 35.65 0.59
N PRO A 8 -20.55 34.58 -0.16
CA PRO A 8 -19.64 33.45 -0.31
C PRO A 8 -19.10 33.48 -1.76
N PRO A 9 -17.86 33.02 -2.00
CA PRO A 9 -17.70 31.58 -2.13
C PRO A 9 -16.45 31.04 -1.43
N ASN A 10 -16.66 29.87 -0.85
CA ASN A 10 -15.70 28.79 -0.67
C ASN A 10 -14.38 29.03 -1.40
N SER A 11 -13.31 29.27 -0.65
CA SER A 11 -11.95 29.22 -1.21
C SER A 11 -11.69 27.79 -1.66
N PRO A 12 -11.45 27.49 -2.94
CA PRO A 12 -10.81 26.24 -3.28
C PRO A 12 -9.37 26.34 -2.76
N SER A 13 -9.10 25.68 -1.64
CA SER A 13 -7.73 25.33 -1.28
C SER A 13 -7.05 24.70 -2.51
N PRO A 14 -5.77 24.97 -2.77
CA PRO A 14 -5.08 24.41 -3.94
C PRO A 14 -5.13 22.90 -3.81
N THR A 15 -6.00 22.24 -4.59
CA THR A 15 -6.12 20.80 -4.58
C THR A 15 -4.79 20.23 -5.08
N PRO A 16 -4.03 19.50 -4.25
CA PRO A 16 -2.84 18.82 -4.74
C PRO A 16 -3.28 17.88 -5.84
N THR A 17 -2.54 17.85 -6.94
CA THR A 17 -2.78 16.99 -8.10
C THR A 17 -3.10 15.55 -7.67
N SER A 18 -4.38 15.20 -7.64
CA SER A 18 -4.90 13.97 -7.04
C SER A 18 -5.64 13.14 -8.07
N PHE A 19 -5.28 11.85 -8.14
CA PHE A 19 -5.97 10.81 -8.87
C PHE A 19 -6.95 10.09 -7.96
N SER A 20 -7.93 9.40 -8.54
CA SER A 20 -8.93 8.63 -7.78
C SER A 20 -8.72 7.14 -8.03
N LEU A 21 -8.56 6.35 -6.98
CA LEU A 21 -8.51 4.89 -7.03
C LEU A 21 -9.86 4.32 -6.59
N VAL A 22 -10.43 3.38 -7.34
CA VAL A 22 -11.70 2.72 -7.00
C VAL A 22 -11.42 1.28 -6.60
N CYS A 23 -11.68 0.92 -5.36
CA CYS A 23 -11.56 -0.44 -4.86
C CYS A 23 -12.69 -1.35 -5.36
N ASN A 24 -12.53 -2.66 -5.22
CA ASN A 24 -13.49 -3.65 -5.70
C ASN A 24 -14.86 -3.57 -5.00
N ASP A 25 -14.91 -3.00 -3.80
CA ASP A 25 -16.15 -2.72 -3.06
C ASP A 25 -16.80 -1.39 -3.45
N GLY A 26 -16.29 -0.72 -4.49
CA GLY A 26 -16.78 0.57 -4.96
C GLY A 26 -16.30 1.77 -4.14
N VAL A 27 -15.49 1.55 -3.09
CA VAL A 27 -14.94 2.64 -2.28
C VAL A 27 -13.85 3.35 -3.07
N THR A 28 -13.92 4.68 -3.11
CA THR A 28 -12.96 5.51 -3.85
C THR A 28 -12.03 6.25 -2.92
N PHE A 29 -10.74 6.28 -3.24
CA PHE A 29 -9.71 7.00 -2.48
C PHE A 29 -8.93 7.98 -3.36
N PRO A 30 -8.77 9.24 -2.94
CA PRO A 30 -7.87 10.17 -3.61
C PRO A 30 -6.41 9.86 -3.26
N ILE A 31 -5.51 9.94 -4.25
CA ILE A 31 -4.07 9.74 -4.11
C ILE A 31 -3.30 10.76 -4.93
N SER A 32 -2.20 11.31 -4.40
CA SER A 32 -1.38 12.29 -5.11
C SER A 32 -0.53 11.66 -6.21
N SER A 33 -0.20 12.45 -7.23
CA SER A 33 0.69 12.03 -8.32
C SER A 33 2.04 11.50 -7.84
N LYS A 34 2.59 12.07 -6.76
CA LYS A 34 3.87 11.64 -6.18
C LYS A 34 3.75 10.29 -5.49
N ALA A 35 2.68 10.09 -4.72
CA ALA A 35 2.38 8.85 -4.03
C ALA A 35 2.19 7.68 -5.01
N LEU A 36 1.57 7.92 -6.16
CA LEU A 36 1.44 6.92 -7.24
C LEU A 36 2.80 6.42 -7.75
N GLY A 37 3.84 7.25 -7.69
CA GLY A 37 5.18 6.90 -8.16
C GLY A 37 5.78 5.68 -7.46
N HIS A 38 5.32 5.37 -6.23
CA HIS A 38 5.75 4.18 -5.49
C HIS A 38 5.22 2.86 -6.04
N SER A 39 4.10 2.90 -6.77
CA SER A 39 3.55 1.73 -7.46
C SER A 39 4.01 1.75 -8.92
N ILE A 40 4.65 0.66 -9.34
CA ILE A 40 5.07 0.51 -10.74
C ILE A 40 3.83 0.42 -11.64
N ILE A 41 2.86 -0.41 -11.26
CA ILE A 41 1.63 -0.61 -12.02
C ILE A 41 0.83 0.68 -12.16
N LEU A 42 0.60 1.42 -11.07
CA LEU A 42 -0.19 2.65 -11.12
C LEU A 42 0.51 3.74 -11.94
N ARG A 43 1.83 3.88 -11.81
CA ARG A 43 2.63 4.81 -12.63
C ARG A 43 2.50 4.47 -14.11
N THR A 44 2.70 3.21 -14.48
CA THR A 44 2.59 2.74 -15.87
C THR A 44 1.17 2.93 -16.41
N MET A 45 0.13 2.65 -15.62
CA MET A 45 -1.26 2.88 -16.01
C MET A 45 -1.52 4.36 -16.30
N CYS A 46 -1.06 5.28 -15.45
CA CYS A 46 -1.20 6.72 -15.68
C CYS A 46 -0.44 7.20 -16.92
N GLU A 47 0.76 6.69 -17.15
CA GLU A 47 1.59 7.04 -18.32
C GLU A 47 0.97 6.57 -19.64
N HIS A 48 0.38 5.36 -19.69
CA HIS A 48 -0.14 4.77 -20.93
C HIS A 48 -1.56 5.19 -21.26
N LEU A 49 -2.41 5.37 -20.25
CA LEU A 49 -3.82 5.72 -20.46
C LEU A 49 -4.02 7.22 -20.69
N GLY A 50 -2.96 8.04 -20.58
CA GLY A 50 -3.05 9.49 -20.71
C GLY A 50 -4.09 10.08 -19.76
N VAL A 51 -4.25 9.49 -18.57
CA VAL A 51 -5.26 9.91 -17.59
C VAL A 51 -4.91 11.32 -17.15
N ASP A 52 -5.59 12.29 -17.75
CA ASP A 52 -5.57 13.65 -17.28
C ASP A 52 -6.16 13.71 -15.87
N ARG A 53 -5.47 14.48 -15.04
CA ARG A 53 -5.62 14.54 -13.58
C ARG A 53 -7.10 14.59 -13.17
N GLY A 54 -7.63 13.49 -12.64
CA GLY A 54 -8.95 13.46 -12.00
C GLY A 54 -10.16 13.14 -12.89
N GLU A 55 -10.00 12.91 -14.20
CA GLU A 55 -11.14 12.52 -15.06
C GLU A 55 -11.45 11.02 -15.04
N VAL A 56 -10.43 10.17 -14.90
CA VAL A 56 -10.61 8.70 -14.90
C VAL A 56 -10.16 8.12 -13.57
N ALA A 57 -11.07 7.42 -12.91
CA ALA A 57 -10.75 6.68 -11.71
C ALA A 57 -10.09 5.34 -12.06
N ILE A 58 -9.00 4.99 -11.39
CA ILE A 58 -8.23 3.77 -11.63
C ILE A 58 -8.88 2.62 -10.84
N PRO A 59 -9.43 1.59 -11.51
CA PRO A 59 -10.07 0.47 -10.82
C PRO A 59 -9.04 -0.51 -10.26
N LEU A 60 -9.18 -0.86 -8.98
CA LEU A 60 -8.39 -1.84 -8.23
C LEU A 60 -9.24 -3.09 -7.97
N ALA A 61 -9.40 -3.93 -9.00
CA ALA A 61 -10.29 -5.09 -8.95
C ALA A 61 -9.93 -6.12 -7.85
N ASN A 62 -8.65 -6.19 -7.45
CA ASN A 62 -8.17 -7.17 -6.47
C ASN A 62 -7.95 -6.58 -5.07
N VAL A 63 -8.38 -5.35 -4.81
CA VAL A 63 -8.14 -4.64 -3.55
C VAL A 63 -9.48 -4.19 -2.96
N ASP A 64 -9.77 -4.64 -1.74
CA ASP A 64 -10.92 -4.17 -0.96
C ASP A 64 -10.64 -2.80 -0.32
N GLY A 65 -11.69 -2.02 -0.06
CA GLY A 65 -11.58 -0.65 0.46
C GLY A 65 -10.73 -0.50 1.72
N PRO A 66 -10.84 -1.39 2.73
CA PRO A 66 -9.97 -1.34 3.91
C PRO A 66 -8.48 -1.50 3.56
N THR A 67 -8.16 -2.38 2.63
CA THR A 67 -6.78 -2.60 2.16
C THR A 67 -6.31 -1.44 1.28
N GLY A 68 -7.19 -0.93 0.40
CA GLY A 68 -6.92 0.22 -0.44
C GLY A 68 -6.60 1.48 0.37
N LYS A 69 -7.33 1.71 1.47
CA LYS A 69 -7.05 2.79 2.41
C LYS A 69 -5.62 2.72 2.96
N LEU A 70 -5.20 1.53 3.42
CA LEU A 70 -3.85 1.30 3.95
C LEU A 70 -2.77 1.55 2.89
N VAL A 71 -2.99 1.04 1.67
CA VAL A 71 -2.05 1.26 0.55
C VAL A 71 -1.91 2.76 0.26
N VAL A 72 -3.02 3.48 0.15
CA VAL A 72 -3.03 4.92 -0.13
C VAL A 72 -2.33 5.70 0.99
N GLU A 73 -2.64 5.38 2.26
CA GLU A 73 -2.01 5.99 3.43
C GLU A 73 -0.49 5.80 3.42
N TRP A 74 -0.03 4.59 3.12
CA TRP A 74 1.40 4.28 3.03
C TRP A 74 2.08 5.06 1.89
N CYS A 75 1.50 5.05 0.69
CA CYS A 75 2.04 5.75 -0.47
C CYS A 75 2.08 7.27 -0.26
N GLU A 76 1.05 7.85 0.37
CA GLU A 76 1.01 9.28 0.72
C GLU A 76 2.07 9.66 1.73
N LYS A 77 2.29 8.80 2.73
CA LYS A 77 3.30 9.03 3.75
C LYS A 77 4.71 9.08 3.14
N HIS A 78 4.97 8.21 2.16
CA HIS A 78 6.28 8.05 1.53
C HIS A 78 6.43 8.84 0.23
N LYS A 79 5.47 9.69 -0.17
CA LYS A 79 5.48 10.34 -1.49
C LYS A 79 6.72 11.18 -1.83
N ASP A 80 7.46 11.61 -0.81
CA ASP A 80 8.70 12.38 -0.97
C ASP A 80 9.97 11.52 -0.77
N ASP A 81 9.81 10.23 -0.48
CA ASP A 81 10.88 9.24 -0.33
C ASP A 81 11.38 8.77 -1.70
N PRO A 82 12.65 8.29 -1.78
CA PRO A 82 13.21 7.79 -3.03
C PRO A 82 12.39 6.61 -3.59
N LEU A 83 12.00 6.75 -4.86
CA LEU A 83 11.22 5.75 -5.58
C LEU A 83 12.02 4.44 -5.75
N PRO A 84 11.32 3.28 -5.76
CA PRO A 84 11.97 1.97 -5.75
C PRO A 84 12.89 1.67 -6.95
N GLY A 85 12.72 2.34 -8.09
CA GLY A 85 13.54 2.13 -9.30
C GLY A 85 15.02 2.46 -9.15
N SER A 86 15.46 3.02 -8.02
CA SER A 86 16.88 3.19 -7.69
C SER A 86 17.53 1.93 -7.10
N LEU A 87 16.77 0.85 -6.82
CA LEU A 87 17.26 -0.36 -6.16
C LEU A 87 17.51 -1.56 -7.09
N ASP A 88 17.08 -1.51 -8.35
CA ASP A 88 17.21 -2.60 -9.34
C ASP A 88 18.65 -2.85 -9.85
N ARG A 89 19.69 -2.49 -9.07
CA ARG A 89 21.09 -2.72 -9.41
C ARG A 89 21.89 -3.46 -8.33
N GLU A 90 21.29 -4.44 -7.67
CA GLU A 90 22.07 -5.53 -7.08
C GLU A 90 21.74 -6.86 -7.79
N PRO A 91 22.46 -7.19 -8.87
CA PRO A 91 22.42 -8.51 -9.47
C PRO A 91 23.30 -9.46 -8.64
N GLY A 92 22.71 -10.38 -7.88
CA GLY A 92 23.50 -11.45 -7.26
C GLY A 92 22.71 -12.40 -6.36
N PRO A 93 23.00 -13.72 -6.38
CA PRO A 93 22.48 -14.68 -5.41
C PRO A 93 23.38 -14.62 -4.16
N GLY A 94 23.12 -13.65 -3.30
CA GLY A 94 23.74 -13.54 -1.98
C GLY A 94 22.70 -13.12 -0.96
N PRO A 95 22.88 -13.41 0.34
CA PRO A 95 21.98 -12.91 1.37
C PRO A 95 22.07 -11.37 1.34
N SER A 96 21.07 -10.74 0.72
CA SER A 96 21.01 -9.29 0.54
C SER A 96 21.11 -8.60 1.91
N ALA A 97 21.91 -7.54 1.96
CA ALA A 97 22.33 -6.85 3.18
C ALA A 97 21.20 -6.62 4.22
N PRO A 98 21.41 -6.94 5.51
CA PRO A 98 20.56 -6.44 6.58
C PRO A 98 21.06 -5.07 7.09
N PRO A 99 20.19 -4.13 7.49
CA PRO A 99 18.83 -3.87 7.03
C PRO A 99 18.68 -2.41 6.54
N PHE A 100 17.80 -2.13 5.56
CA PHE A 100 17.00 -0.91 5.72
C PHE A 100 16.11 -1.19 6.92
N ASP A 101 16.50 -0.67 8.09
CA ASP A 101 15.68 -0.89 9.27
C ASP A 101 14.32 -0.24 9.02
N MET A 102 13.26 -0.95 9.39
CA MET A 102 11.92 -0.45 9.11
C MET A 102 11.77 0.88 9.86
N PRO A 103 11.39 1.98 9.18
CA PRO A 103 11.22 3.26 9.86
C PRO A 103 10.21 3.13 11.01
N LEU A 104 10.32 4.01 12.00
CA LEU A 104 9.46 3.93 13.18
C LEU A 104 7.98 4.05 12.81
N TRP A 105 7.67 4.89 11.82
CA TRP A 105 6.31 5.05 11.30
C TRP A 105 5.78 3.74 10.69
N ASP A 106 6.55 3.08 9.82
CA ASP A 106 6.19 1.79 9.22
C ASP A 106 6.03 0.68 10.25
N ARG A 107 6.86 0.67 11.30
CA ARG A 107 6.70 -0.27 12.41
C ARG A 107 5.38 -0.09 13.14
N HIS A 108 4.95 1.15 13.33
CA HIS A 108 3.67 1.45 13.97
C HIS A 108 2.51 1.14 13.02
N PHE A 109 2.61 1.54 11.76
CA PHE A 109 1.62 1.31 10.71
C PHE A 109 1.35 -0.18 10.46
N LEU A 110 2.41 -1.00 10.38
CA LEU A 110 2.34 -2.46 10.24
C LEU A 110 2.25 -3.19 11.59
N GLY A 111 2.12 -2.45 12.69
CA GLY A 111 2.00 -3.00 14.02
C GLY A 111 0.65 -3.67 14.26
N LYS A 112 0.59 -4.63 15.19
CA LYS A 112 -0.63 -5.41 15.52
C LYS A 112 -1.83 -4.54 15.95
N HIS A 113 -1.60 -3.31 16.42
CA HIS A 113 -2.65 -2.36 16.79
C HIS A 113 -3.34 -1.70 15.60
N HIS A 114 -2.62 -1.53 14.48
CA HIS A 114 -3.11 -0.86 13.28
C HIS A 114 -3.43 -1.83 12.14
N CYS A 115 -2.70 -2.95 12.05
CA CYS A 115 -2.85 -3.96 11.01
C CYS A 115 -2.92 -5.35 11.61
N SER A 116 -4.10 -5.96 11.54
CA SER A 116 -4.32 -7.36 11.96
C SER A 116 -3.72 -8.34 10.94
N ILE A 117 -3.53 -9.61 11.33
CA ILE A 117 -2.95 -10.63 10.43
C ILE A 117 -3.75 -10.88 9.16
N PRO A 118 -5.10 -11.00 9.20
CA PRO A 118 -5.88 -11.14 7.98
C PRO A 118 -5.72 -9.91 7.06
N GLN A 119 -5.63 -8.71 7.64
CA GLN A 119 -5.38 -7.48 6.88
C GLN A 119 -3.96 -7.43 6.32
N MET A 120 -2.96 -7.89 7.06
CA MET A 120 -1.57 -7.97 6.61
C MET A 120 -1.45 -8.90 5.40
N ALA A 121 -2.11 -10.06 5.43
CA ALA A 121 -2.13 -10.99 4.31
C ALA A 121 -2.75 -10.37 3.04
N LYS A 122 -3.84 -9.61 3.19
CA LYS A 122 -4.44 -8.83 2.09
C LYS A 122 -3.52 -7.71 1.60
N LEU A 123 -2.87 -7.00 2.54
CA LEU A 123 -1.94 -5.91 2.24
C LEU A 123 -0.72 -6.39 1.47
N VAL A 124 -0.16 -7.56 1.82
CA VAL A 124 0.93 -8.21 1.05
C VAL A 124 0.48 -8.52 -0.37
N LYS A 125 -0.71 -9.12 -0.54
CA LYS A 125 -1.27 -9.42 -1.87
C LYS A 125 -1.49 -8.15 -2.69
N ALA A 126 -2.02 -7.09 -2.09
CA ALA A 126 -2.23 -5.81 -2.74
C ALA A 126 -0.91 -5.13 -3.11
N ALA A 127 0.08 -5.14 -2.23
CA ALA A 127 1.41 -4.58 -2.49
C ALA A 127 2.13 -5.32 -3.63
N ASN A 128 1.95 -6.64 -3.73
CA ASN A 128 2.44 -7.42 -4.85
C ASN A 128 1.69 -7.09 -6.15
N TYR A 129 0.36 -7.03 -6.10
CA TYR A 129 -0.48 -6.72 -7.27
C TYR A 129 -0.20 -5.33 -7.85
N LEU A 130 0.04 -4.33 -6.98
CA LEU A 130 0.33 -2.95 -7.38
C LEU A 130 1.83 -2.72 -7.63
N GLU A 131 2.66 -3.75 -7.45
CA GLU A 131 4.12 -3.66 -7.48
C GLU A 131 4.64 -2.46 -6.67
N ILE A 132 4.43 -2.50 -5.36
CA ILE A 132 4.97 -1.54 -4.38
C ILE A 132 6.08 -2.25 -3.58
N PRO A 133 7.35 -2.22 -4.04
CA PRO A 133 8.40 -3.11 -3.54
C PRO A 133 8.74 -2.88 -2.06
N TRP A 134 8.74 -1.61 -1.62
CA TRP A 134 9.05 -1.25 -0.24
C TRP A 134 7.98 -1.72 0.75
N LEU A 135 6.71 -1.45 0.45
CA LEU A 135 5.59 -1.93 1.25
C LEU A 135 5.59 -3.47 1.32
N TYR A 136 5.80 -4.15 0.19
CA TYR A 136 5.90 -5.60 0.15
C TYR A 136 7.03 -6.12 1.05
N LYS A 137 8.25 -5.57 0.92
CA LYS A 137 9.41 -5.93 1.75
C LYS A 137 9.15 -5.71 3.25
N PHE A 138 8.54 -4.59 3.62
CA PHE A 138 8.23 -4.28 5.02
C PHE A 138 7.16 -5.23 5.60
N CYS A 139 6.12 -5.55 4.84
CA CYS A 139 5.15 -6.55 5.25
C CYS A 139 5.79 -7.94 5.44
N CYS A 140 6.63 -8.39 4.50
CA CYS A 140 7.37 -9.65 4.62
C CYS A 140 8.28 -9.67 5.86
N LYS A 141 9.02 -8.58 6.10
CA LYS A 141 9.89 -8.44 7.28
C LYS A 141 9.08 -8.49 8.58
N ARG A 142 7.89 -7.87 8.61
CA ARG A 142 7.00 -7.92 9.76
C ARG A 142 6.53 -9.35 10.06
N ILE A 143 6.07 -10.06 9.03
CA ILE A 143 5.63 -11.46 9.15
C ILE A 143 6.79 -12.33 9.63
N PHE A 144 7.99 -12.17 9.06
CA PHE A 144 9.17 -12.92 9.49
C PHE A 144 9.48 -12.70 10.97
N LYS A 145 9.54 -11.43 11.43
CA LYS A 145 9.82 -11.11 12.83
C LYS A 145 8.76 -11.63 13.80
N ASP A 146 7.48 -11.55 13.44
CA ASP A 146 6.40 -11.97 14.33
C ASP A 146 6.19 -13.49 14.41
N TYR A 147 6.49 -14.20 13.32
CA TYR A 147 6.05 -15.60 13.13
C TYR A 147 7.18 -16.58 12.83
N ILE A 148 8.37 -16.12 12.45
CA ILE A 148 9.44 -16.99 11.96
C ILE A 148 10.71 -16.85 12.81
N GLU A 149 11.09 -15.64 13.18
CA GLU A 149 12.36 -15.36 13.88
C GLU A 149 12.51 -16.14 15.19
N ASP A 150 11.48 -16.12 16.05
CA ASP A 150 11.49 -16.81 17.35
C ASP A 150 10.67 -18.11 17.37
N SER A 151 10.16 -18.55 16.22
CA SER A 151 9.30 -19.74 16.15
C SER A 151 10.14 -21.02 16.09
N PRO A 152 9.91 -22.00 16.97
CA PRO A 152 10.59 -23.28 16.87
C PRO A 152 10.21 -23.99 15.57
N LEU A 153 11.16 -24.73 15.00
CA LEU A 153 11.03 -25.38 13.69
C LEU A 153 9.78 -26.28 13.60
N ASP A 154 9.40 -26.94 14.69
CA ASP A 154 8.22 -27.79 14.74
C ASP A 154 6.90 -26.99 14.65
N HIS A 155 6.87 -25.78 15.22
CA HIS A 155 5.73 -24.88 15.09
C HIS A 155 5.61 -24.33 13.67
N LEU A 156 6.75 -24.01 13.03
CA LEU A 156 6.78 -23.59 11.63
C LEU A 156 6.30 -24.69 10.68
N LYS A 157 6.73 -25.93 10.91
CA LYS A 157 6.26 -27.08 10.15
C LYS A 157 4.74 -27.25 10.30
N ALA A 158 4.22 -27.22 11.53
CA ALA A 158 2.78 -27.34 11.75
C ALA A 158 1.96 -26.18 11.16
N LEU A 159 2.54 -24.97 11.06
CA LEU A 159 1.88 -23.80 10.47
C LEU A 159 1.89 -23.81 8.93
N LEU A 160 2.95 -24.35 8.33
CA LEU A 160 3.16 -24.41 6.88
C LEU A 160 2.70 -25.71 6.24
N GLU A 161 2.46 -26.76 7.04
CA GLU A 161 1.84 -27.97 6.55
C GLU A 161 0.47 -27.64 5.98
N PRO A 162 0.17 -28.10 4.74
CA PRO A 162 -1.15 -27.92 4.16
C PRO A 162 -2.16 -28.55 5.11
N ARG A 163 -2.96 -27.71 5.78
CA ARG A 163 -4.05 -28.19 6.61
C ARG A 163 -5.05 -28.82 5.66
N GLU A 164 -5.14 -30.14 5.65
CA GLU A 164 -6.14 -30.86 4.85
C GLU A 164 -7.51 -30.33 5.27
N TRP A 165 -8.17 -29.64 4.35
CA TRP A 165 -9.55 -29.25 4.53
C TRP A 165 -10.35 -30.54 4.48
N HIS A 166 -10.68 -31.09 5.64
CA HIS A 166 -11.80 -32.01 5.72
C HIS A 166 -13.05 -31.19 5.37
N GLU A 167 -13.43 -31.21 4.10
CA GLU A 167 -14.80 -30.92 3.68
C GLU A 167 -15.69 -31.97 4.36
N GLU A 168 -16.22 -31.65 5.54
CA GLU A 168 -17.42 -32.33 6.04
C GLU A 168 -18.56 -31.94 5.09
N TYR A 169 -18.93 -32.92 4.25
CA TYR A 169 -20.09 -32.93 3.37
C TYR A 169 -21.41 -32.92 4.14
#